data_AF-A0A2E2C524-F1
#
_entry.id   AF-A0A2E2C524-F1
#
_cell.length_a   1.000
_cell.length_b   1.000
_cell.length_c   1.000
_cell.angle_alpha   90.00
_cell.angle_beta   90.00
_cell.angle_gamma   90.00
#
_symmetry.space_group_name_H-M   'P 1'
#
loop_
_entity.id
_entity.type
_entity.pdbx_description
1 polymer ?
#
loop_
_entity_poly.entity_id
_entity_poly.type
_entity_poly.pdbx_seq_one_letter_code
_entity_poly.pdbx_strand_id
1 'polypeptide(L)'
;MRASRAGISLILVMFALSMSLVLTYSFIQTQSVLIQISENSSRQDLARNAARAGIRDALNRLNSLAWTGVNDQYQREFLSDSDGDCTYSISFETIGGSIGSVLELNVHSLGAWTSATNSNMRSEYQITAKMRLVPRLTGRSILPGDSATATDQITNPGDYDQIRLYALFAETGSSSLILDPCDRIDGNIWLYDNLVLYNDPAWSSSVREEFLEDVGNRFVTFPAGSSNLSETTISYPHPIAGSVTYYDYPSSSSRSDLSDLKLHWSTSSNRLRIPSTNFSAYSSYRLYEGGPLYQAVSLNSSLYNVTLKPTPDNPLGIFYRSGSLNVYDNVVIQGTLVATSKITFHGKGIHVTAFNWKGSDGGPLVHSADLWPRLPSVVAGNVEFIRETQTTLEGAVVCQGNVVGAGGSVDYPNVSNITYTGTATAVSVEQPSSIVTLREYRLLDLISANGKYAIWLETTGTGQTGATGSWYPITGVDNARQQVTVRGEIDIASPTGYQIKRHKQELTQIRGPICAETFDFNRLDEWVLSSSSWYDRKNRWDYENDLRRYFGYSELGFSEWLESPYNFPGWGSYYQTYGLNLEPTLHIQHLKDQAYRWEPPLFQPFDGSNTNPELSGYRWSLIDWKETQ
;
A
#
# COMPACT_ATOMS: atom_id res chain seq x y z
N MET A 1 -32.08 54.76 -100.30
CA MET A 1 -31.62 54.62 -98.90
C MET A 1 -32.27 53.39 -98.26
N ARG A 2 -31.62 52.20 -98.23
CA ARG A 2 -32.16 51.03 -97.49
C ARG A 2 -31.13 49.96 -97.06
N ALA A 3 -29.81 50.22 -97.16
CA ALA A 3 -28.77 49.21 -96.87
C ALA A 3 -27.94 49.44 -95.57
N SER A 4 -28.04 50.59 -94.88
CA SER A 4 -27.19 50.85 -93.68
C SER A 4 -27.81 50.49 -92.32
N ARG A 5 -29.10 50.09 -92.26
CA ARG A 5 -29.77 49.73 -90.99
C ARG A 5 -29.63 48.25 -90.61
N ALA A 6 -29.30 47.36 -91.55
CA ALA A 6 -29.20 45.92 -91.29
C ALA A 6 -27.90 45.52 -90.56
N GLY A 7 -26.77 46.19 -90.85
CA GLY A 7 -25.47 45.89 -90.23
C GLY A 7 -25.37 46.28 -88.75
N ILE A 8 -25.93 47.43 -88.36
CA ILE A 8 -25.97 47.88 -86.95
C ILE A 8 -26.92 47.00 -86.12
N SER A 9 -28.07 46.60 -86.66
CA SER A 9 -28.97 45.65 -85.99
C SER A 9 -28.31 44.28 -85.81
N LEU A 10 -27.50 43.80 -86.75
CA LEU A 10 -26.84 42.50 -86.63
C LEU A 10 -25.72 42.50 -85.58
N ILE A 11 -24.98 43.61 -85.45
CA ILE A 11 -23.98 43.80 -84.38
C ILE A 11 -24.66 43.91 -83.02
N LEU A 12 -25.76 44.68 -82.90
CA LEU A 12 -26.54 44.79 -81.66
C LEU A 12 -27.13 43.43 -81.23
N VAL A 13 -27.62 42.65 -82.19
CA VAL A 13 -28.16 41.29 -81.94
C VAL A 13 -27.05 40.32 -81.54
N MET A 14 -25.88 40.34 -82.21
CA MET A 14 -24.73 39.51 -81.80
C MET A 14 -24.19 39.91 -80.43
N PHE A 15 -24.13 41.20 -80.10
CA PHE A 15 -23.69 41.68 -78.80
C PHE A 15 -24.69 41.29 -77.70
N ALA A 16 -25.99 41.41 -77.96
CA ALA A 16 -27.05 40.95 -77.06
C ALA A 16 -27.01 39.42 -76.87
N LEU A 17 -26.76 38.64 -77.92
CA LEU A 17 -26.57 37.19 -77.84
C LEU A 17 -25.32 36.81 -77.04
N SER A 18 -24.17 37.45 -77.28
CA SER A 18 -22.96 37.19 -76.52
C SER A 18 -23.10 37.57 -75.04
N MET A 19 -23.74 38.69 -74.74
CA MET A 19 -23.95 39.16 -73.37
C MET A 19 -24.96 38.26 -72.64
N SER A 20 -26.01 37.81 -73.34
CA SER A 20 -26.93 36.77 -72.84
C SER A 20 -26.18 35.48 -72.52
N LEU A 21 -25.32 35.00 -73.41
CA LEU A 21 -24.62 33.72 -73.25
C LEU A 21 -23.61 33.78 -72.09
N VAL A 22 -22.91 34.91 -71.93
CA VAL A 22 -22.02 35.16 -70.79
C VAL A 22 -22.80 35.24 -69.48
N LEU A 23 -23.95 35.91 -69.44
CA LEU A 23 -24.82 35.98 -68.26
C LEU A 23 -25.39 34.60 -67.91
N THR A 24 -25.85 33.82 -68.89
CA THR A 24 -26.34 32.47 -68.67
C THR A 24 -25.23 31.55 -68.17
N TYR A 25 -24.03 31.62 -68.76
CA TYR A 25 -22.87 30.85 -68.31
C TYR A 25 -22.46 31.22 -66.88
N SER A 26 -22.36 32.52 -66.58
CA SER A 26 -22.04 33.01 -65.23
C SER A 26 -23.11 32.58 -64.21
N PHE A 27 -24.39 32.56 -64.60
CA PHE A 27 -25.48 32.11 -63.74
C PHE A 27 -25.41 30.60 -63.48
N ILE A 28 -25.20 29.79 -64.51
CA ILE A 28 -25.02 28.33 -64.39
C ILE A 28 -23.80 28.01 -63.53
N GLN A 29 -22.68 28.71 -63.73
CA GLN A 29 -21.47 28.53 -62.94
C GLN A 29 -21.70 28.91 -61.47
N THR A 30 -22.39 30.03 -61.21
CA THR A 30 -22.71 30.46 -59.84
C THR A 30 -23.63 29.45 -59.15
N GLN A 31 -24.66 28.95 -59.84
CA GLN A 31 -25.54 27.92 -59.29
C GLN A 31 -24.80 26.59 -59.05
N SER A 32 -23.91 26.19 -59.96
CA SER A 32 -23.08 24.99 -59.79
C SER A 32 -22.16 25.11 -58.58
N VAL A 33 -21.52 26.27 -58.37
CA VAL A 33 -20.68 26.52 -57.18
C VAL A 33 -21.53 26.54 -55.90
N LEU A 34 -22.70 27.17 -55.91
CA LEU A 34 -23.59 27.19 -54.75
C LEU A 34 -24.08 25.79 -54.37
N ILE A 35 -24.41 24.94 -55.35
CA ILE A 35 -24.77 23.54 -55.12
C ILE A 35 -23.59 22.79 -54.51
N GLN A 36 -22.38 22.94 -55.06
CA GLN A 36 -21.19 22.30 -54.51
C GLN A 36 -20.87 22.74 -53.07
N ILE A 37 -21.01 24.03 -52.76
CA ILE A 37 -20.84 24.54 -51.40
C ILE A 37 -21.89 23.95 -50.46
N SER A 38 -23.16 23.90 -50.89
CA SER A 38 -24.24 23.32 -50.12
C SER A 38 -24.03 21.83 -49.86
N GLU A 39 -23.61 21.07 -50.87
CA GLU A 39 -23.30 19.64 -50.74
C GLU A 39 -22.10 19.41 -49.82
N ASN A 40 -21.04 20.21 -49.96
CA ASN A 40 -19.87 20.11 -49.09
C ASN A 40 -20.20 20.46 -47.63
N SER A 41 -21.05 21.48 -47.41
CA SER A 41 -21.56 21.80 -46.07
C SER A 41 -22.36 20.64 -45.50
N SER A 42 -23.24 20.02 -46.30
CA SER A 42 -24.04 18.87 -45.86
C SER A 42 -23.17 17.66 -45.51
N ARG A 43 -22.15 17.35 -46.33
CA ARG A 43 -21.17 16.28 -46.07
C ARG A 43 -20.37 16.53 -44.79
N GLN A 44 -20.02 17.78 -44.53
CA GLN A 44 -19.34 18.19 -43.30
C GLN A 44 -20.24 18.02 -42.08
N ASP A 45 -21.52 18.40 -42.17
CA ASP A 45 -22.48 18.21 -41.09
C ASP A 45 -22.73 16.73 -40.80
N LEU A 46 -22.76 15.87 -41.83
CA LEU A 46 -22.84 14.42 -41.67
C LEU A 46 -21.63 13.85 -40.94
N ALA A 47 -20.40 14.22 -41.35
CA ALA A 47 -19.18 13.79 -40.66
C ALA A 47 -19.16 14.26 -39.19
N ARG A 48 -19.60 15.49 -38.92
CA ARG A 48 -19.73 16.03 -37.55
C ARG A 48 -20.76 15.26 -36.72
N ASN A 49 -21.93 14.97 -37.28
CA ASN A 49 -22.97 14.23 -36.60
C ASN A 49 -22.55 12.78 -36.32
N ALA A 50 -21.84 12.14 -37.26
CA ALA A 50 -21.24 10.83 -37.04
C ALA A 50 -20.20 10.85 -35.92
N ALA A 51 -19.32 11.86 -35.88
CA ALA A 51 -18.35 12.01 -34.79
C ALA A 51 -19.04 12.18 -33.42
N ARG A 52 -20.14 12.94 -33.35
CA ARG A 52 -20.95 13.13 -32.14
C ARG A 52 -21.71 11.88 -31.71
N ALA A 53 -22.23 11.11 -32.66
CA ALA A 53 -22.83 9.82 -32.38
C ALA A 53 -21.78 8.83 -31.85
N GLY A 54 -20.60 8.82 -32.49
CA GLY A 54 -19.48 7.96 -32.11
C GLY A 54 -18.96 8.25 -30.70
N ILE A 55 -18.77 9.52 -30.33
CA ILE A 55 -18.29 9.84 -28.98
C ILE A 55 -19.32 9.45 -27.92
N ARG A 56 -20.62 9.64 -28.16
CA ARG A 56 -21.67 9.18 -27.24
C ARG A 56 -21.66 7.65 -27.09
N ASP A 57 -21.48 6.92 -28.18
CA ASP A 57 -21.35 5.46 -28.15
C ASP A 57 -20.10 5.03 -27.37
N ALA A 58 -18.95 5.67 -27.59
CA ALA A 58 -17.71 5.40 -26.85
C ALA A 58 -17.86 5.63 -25.34
N LEU A 59 -18.53 6.72 -24.95
CA LEU A 59 -18.80 7.06 -23.56
C LEU A 59 -19.76 6.08 -22.87
N ASN A 60 -20.77 5.59 -23.60
CA ASN A 60 -21.64 4.53 -23.12
C ASN A 60 -20.89 3.20 -23.01
N ARG A 61 -19.99 2.92 -23.95
CA ARG A 61 -19.18 1.70 -23.96
C ARG A 61 -18.26 1.61 -22.74
N LEU A 62 -17.67 2.72 -22.28
CA LEU A 62 -16.89 2.78 -21.04
C LEU A 62 -17.72 2.37 -19.81
N ASN A 63 -19.00 2.75 -19.77
CA ASN A 63 -19.97 2.31 -18.75
C ASN A 63 -20.62 0.96 -19.13
N SER A 64 -19.87 0.06 -19.77
CA SER A 64 -20.36 -1.27 -20.10
C SER A 64 -19.22 -2.29 -20.05
N LEU A 65 -19.58 -3.57 -19.93
CA LEU A 65 -18.63 -4.68 -20.03
C LEU A 65 -18.10 -4.91 -21.46
N ALA A 66 -18.60 -4.17 -22.45
CA ALA A 66 -18.15 -4.30 -23.83
C ALA A 66 -16.82 -3.58 -24.11
N TRP A 67 -16.40 -2.66 -23.26
CA TRP A 67 -15.09 -2.02 -23.40
C TRP A 67 -13.98 -2.98 -23.00
N THR A 68 -13.10 -3.29 -23.95
CA THR A 68 -12.01 -4.25 -23.76
C THR A 68 -10.70 -3.61 -23.27
N GLY A 69 -10.68 -2.27 -23.15
CA GLY A 69 -9.56 -1.52 -22.62
C GLY A 69 -9.06 -0.39 -23.53
N VAL A 70 -7.91 0.17 -23.17
CA VAL A 70 -7.30 1.33 -23.88
C VAL A 70 -6.90 1.03 -25.32
N ASN A 71 -6.76 -0.24 -25.69
CA ASN A 71 -6.48 -0.65 -27.07
C ASN A 71 -7.75 -0.98 -27.87
N ASP A 72 -8.94 -0.79 -27.29
CA ASP A 72 -10.20 -1.02 -27.99
C ASP A 72 -10.34 -0.03 -29.15
N GLN A 73 -10.59 -0.55 -30.34
CA GLN A 73 -10.80 0.26 -31.54
C GLN A 73 -11.90 -0.37 -32.35
N TYR A 74 -12.84 0.45 -32.81
CA TYR A 74 -13.94 -0.04 -33.62
C TYR A 74 -14.47 1.04 -34.55
N GLN A 75 -15.08 0.57 -35.64
CA GLN A 75 -15.74 1.42 -36.62
C GLN A 75 -17.18 0.94 -36.79
N ARG A 76 -18.11 1.87 -36.91
CA ARG A 76 -19.52 1.58 -37.16
C ARG A 76 -20.07 2.50 -38.23
N GLU A 77 -21.07 1.98 -38.93
CA GLU A 77 -21.85 2.75 -39.88
C GLU A 77 -22.83 3.66 -39.13
N PHE A 78 -22.86 4.93 -39.50
CA PHE A 78 -23.85 5.89 -39.03
C PHE A 78 -25.03 5.96 -40.01
N LEU A 79 -24.71 6.04 -41.30
CA LEU A 79 -25.68 6.12 -42.39
C LEU A 79 -25.01 5.70 -43.70
N SER A 80 -25.69 4.93 -44.54
CA SER A 80 -25.29 4.63 -45.92
C SER A 80 -26.46 4.98 -46.84
N ASP A 81 -26.17 5.74 -47.90
CA ASP A 81 -27.13 6.12 -48.92
C ASP A 81 -26.54 5.96 -50.34
N SER A 82 -27.27 6.40 -51.37
CA SER A 82 -26.80 6.35 -52.76
C SER A 82 -25.60 7.26 -53.05
N ASP A 83 -25.34 8.25 -52.20
CA ASP A 83 -24.36 9.29 -52.42
C ASP A 83 -23.03 8.96 -51.72
N GLY A 84 -23.06 8.22 -50.62
CA GLY A 84 -21.89 7.71 -49.92
C GLY A 84 -22.17 7.06 -48.57
N ASP A 85 -21.07 6.64 -47.93
CA ASP A 85 -21.10 6.02 -46.60
C ASP A 85 -20.58 6.98 -45.54
N CYS A 86 -21.35 7.12 -44.46
CA CYS A 86 -20.98 7.87 -43.28
C CYS A 86 -20.67 6.91 -42.13
N THR A 87 -19.44 6.95 -41.63
CA THR A 87 -18.96 6.07 -40.55
C THR A 87 -18.34 6.88 -39.43
N TYR A 88 -18.26 6.29 -38.24
CA TYR A 88 -17.41 6.81 -37.17
C TYR A 88 -16.44 5.73 -36.71
N SER A 89 -15.22 6.15 -36.41
CA SER A 89 -14.17 5.30 -35.84
C SER A 89 -13.77 5.83 -34.47
N ILE A 90 -13.68 4.92 -33.50
CA ILE A 90 -13.37 5.21 -32.10
C ILE A 90 -12.01 4.61 -31.76
N SER A 91 -11.21 5.39 -31.02
CA SER A 91 -10.00 4.90 -30.37
C SER A 91 -9.83 5.52 -28.99
N PHE A 92 -9.13 4.81 -28.11
CA PHE A 92 -8.76 5.26 -26.78
C PHE A 92 -7.23 5.40 -26.72
N GLU A 93 -6.74 6.39 -25.99
CA GLU A 93 -5.31 6.63 -25.79
C GLU A 93 -5.05 7.08 -24.34
N THR A 94 -3.94 6.64 -23.75
CA THR A 94 -3.54 7.05 -22.39
C THR A 94 -2.71 8.32 -22.42
N ILE A 95 -2.92 9.22 -21.45
CA ILE A 95 -2.37 10.58 -21.52
C ILE A 95 -0.92 10.68 -21.05
N GLY A 96 -0.42 9.68 -20.30
CA GLY A 96 0.99 9.59 -19.88
C GLY A 96 1.50 10.79 -19.06
N GLY A 97 2.78 10.78 -18.71
CA GLY A 97 3.51 11.98 -18.26
C GLY A 97 3.52 12.29 -16.75
N SER A 98 2.64 11.67 -15.94
CA SER A 98 2.67 11.82 -14.47
C SER A 98 1.99 10.63 -13.78
N ILE A 99 2.28 10.41 -12.49
CA ILE A 99 1.58 9.38 -11.71
C ILE A 99 0.10 9.76 -11.51
N GLY A 100 -0.24 11.05 -11.41
CA GLY A 100 -1.64 11.50 -11.26
C GLY A 100 -2.50 11.32 -12.51
N SER A 101 -1.89 11.13 -13.69
CA SER A 101 -2.60 10.94 -14.96
C SER A 101 -2.79 9.47 -15.37
N VAL A 102 -2.45 8.51 -14.51
CA VAL A 102 -2.50 7.06 -14.82
C VAL A 102 -3.91 6.50 -15.06
N LEU A 103 -4.95 7.25 -14.68
CA LEU A 103 -6.35 6.94 -14.96
C LEU A 103 -6.96 7.86 -16.02
N GLU A 104 -6.17 8.74 -16.62
CA GLU A 104 -6.64 9.67 -17.65
C GLU A 104 -6.49 9.08 -19.04
N LEU A 105 -7.51 9.29 -19.86
CA LEU A 105 -7.62 8.75 -21.21
C LEU A 105 -8.22 9.78 -22.17
N ASN A 106 -7.69 9.81 -23.38
CA ASN A 106 -8.27 10.50 -24.52
C ASN A 106 -9.16 9.51 -25.27
N VAL A 107 -10.40 9.93 -25.54
CA VAL A 107 -11.31 9.22 -26.43
C VAL A 107 -11.39 10.01 -27.72
N HIS A 108 -10.97 9.40 -28.82
CA HIS A 108 -11.05 10.00 -30.14
C HIS A 108 -12.23 9.41 -30.91
N SER A 109 -13.07 10.27 -31.46
CA SER A 109 -14.14 9.93 -32.38
C SER A 109 -13.93 10.64 -33.69
N LEU A 110 -13.57 9.89 -34.74
CA LEU A 110 -13.39 10.39 -36.09
C LEU A 110 -14.61 9.99 -36.93
N GLY A 111 -15.47 10.97 -37.21
CA GLY A 111 -16.57 10.84 -38.17
C GLY A 111 -16.07 11.11 -39.58
N ALA A 112 -16.45 10.26 -40.53
CA ALA A 112 -16.03 10.36 -41.91
C ALA A 112 -17.18 10.06 -42.88
N TRP A 113 -17.39 10.95 -43.85
CA TRP A 113 -18.23 10.70 -45.02
C TRP A 113 -17.34 10.40 -46.23
N THR A 114 -17.65 9.34 -46.97
CA THR A 114 -16.90 8.90 -48.16
C THR A 114 -17.87 8.72 -49.32
N SER A 115 -17.59 9.32 -50.49
CA SER A 115 -18.48 9.20 -51.64
C SER A 115 -18.51 7.79 -52.24
N ALA A 116 -19.70 7.33 -52.64
CA ALA A 116 -19.90 6.06 -53.33
C ALA A 116 -19.22 5.99 -54.72
N THR A 117 -18.97 7.14 -55.35
CA THR A 117 -18.41 7.23 -56.71
C THR A 117 -16.90 7.49 -56.73
N ASN A 118 -16.34 8.07 -55.66
CA ASN A 118 -14.92 8.37 -55.55
C ASN A 118 -14.48 8.37 -54.09
N SER A 119 -13.72 7.35 -53.70
CA SER A 119 -13.20 7.20 -52.34
C SER A 119 -12.23 8.31 -51.91
N ASN A 120 -11.70 9.11 -52.83
CA ASN A 120 -10.87 10.27 -52.52
C ASN A 120 -11.69 11.53 -52.14
N MET A 121 -13.01 11.53 -52.38
CA MET A 121 -13.90 12.59 -51.90
C MET A 121 -14.38 12.22 -50.49
N ARG A 122 -13.64 12.73 -49.49
CA ARG A 122 -13.89 12.45 -48.07
C ARG A 122 -14.01 13.75 -47.27
N SER A 123 -14.92 13.77 -46.30
CA SER A 123 -15.00 14.80 -45.27
C SER A 123 -14.81 14.14 -43.92
N GLU A 124 -13.95 14.72 -43.08
CA GLU A 124 -13.61 14.19 -41.76
C GLU A 124 -13.92 15.22 -40.67
N TYR A 125 -14.23 14.74 -39.48
CA TYR A 125 -14.39 15.56 -38.28
C TYR A 125 -13.98 14.75 -37.06
N GLN A 126 -13.11 15.31 -36.21
CA GLN A 126 -12.59 14.62 -35.04
C GLN A 126 -13.03 15.30 -33.74
N ILE A 127 -13.58 14.51 -32.82
CA ILE A 127 -13.83 14.91 -31.44
C ILE A 127 -12.85 14.18 -30.55
N THR A 128 -12.19 14.92 -29.65
CA THR A 128 -11.34 14.35 -28.61
C THR A 128 -11.89 14.74 -27.24
N ALA A 129 -12.29 13.75 -26.44
CA ALA A 129 -12.72 13.94 -25.06
C ALA A 129 -11.62 13.45 -24.12
N LYS A 130 -11.14 14.34 -23.25
CA LYS A 130 -10.23 13.98 -22.16
C LYS A 130 -11.04 13.56 -20.95
N MET A 131 -10.75 12.36 -20.46
CA MET A 131 -11.57 11.65 -19.49
C MET A 131 -10.70 11.13 -18.34
N ARG A 132 -11.29 10.91 -17.18
CA ARG A 132 -10.63 10.24 -16.06
C ARG A 132 -11.52 9.12 -15.53
N LEU A 133 -10.95 7.93 -15.34
CA LEU A 133 -11.63 6.85 -14.62
C LEU A 133 -11.73 7.20 -13.14
N VAL A 134 -12.89 6.91 -12.56
CA VAL A 134 -13.19 7.24 -11.17
C VAL A 134 -13.66 5.96 -10.49
N PRO A 135 -12.74 5.15 -9.93
CA PRO A 135 -13.10 3.88 -9.32
C PRO A 135 -14.13 4.03 -8.20
N ARG A 136 -15.05 3.07 -8.12
CA ARG A 136 -15.98 2.93 -7.00
C ARG A 136 -15.24 2.32 -5.81
N LEU A 137 -15.00 3.15 -4.78
CA LEU A 137 -14.28 2.78 -3.56
C LEU A 137 -15.25 2.74 -2.36
N THR A 138 -15.06 1.75 -1.49
CA THR A 138 -15.79 1.67 -0.21
C THR A 138 -15.50 2.91 0.65
N GLY A 139 -16.54 3.49 1.26
CA GLY A 139 -16.43 4.66 2.14
C GLY A 139 -16.33 6.01 1.41
N ARG A 140 -16.24 6.02 0.08
CA ARG A 140 -16.31 7.24 -0.73
C ARG A 140 -17.72 7.84 -0.70
N SER A 141 -17.82 9.16 -0.83
CA SER A 141 -19.09 9.83 -1.13
C SER A 141 -19.70 9.28 -2.42
N ILE A 142 -20.93 8.78 -2.33
CA ILE A 142 -21.67 8.22 -3.46
C ILE A 142 -22.07 9.36 -4.40
N LEU A 143 -21.70 9.26 -5.68
CA LEU A 143 -22.07 10.25 -6.70
C LEU A 143 -23.39 9.83 -7.39
N PRO A 144 -24.09 10.76 -8.09
CA PRO A 144 -25.23 10.40 -8.91
C PRO A 144 -24.86 9.31 -9.94
N GLY A 145 -25.63 8.22 -9.96
CA GLY A 145 -25.37 7.06 -10.81
C GLY A 145 -24.37 6.04 -10.23
N ASP A 146 -24.00 6.15 -8.95
CA ASP A 146 -23.26 5.11 -8.23
C ASP A 146 -24.17 4.31 -7.29
N SER A 147 -23.76 3.09 -6.94
CA SER A 147 -24.34 2.31 -5.85
C SER A 147 -23.40 2.26 -4.65
N ALA A 148 -23.95 2.36 -3.44
CA ALA A 148 -23.21 2.22 -2.18
C ALA A 148 -22.52 0.85 -2.01
N THR A 149 -23.07 -0.18 -2.66
CA THR A 149 -22.60 -1.57 -2.56
C THR A 149 -21.72 -1.99 -3.73
N ALA A 150 -21.67 -1.19 -4.81
CA ALA A 150 -20.84 -1.48 -5.96
C ALA A 150 -19.38 -1.10 -5.67
N THR A 151 -18.45 -1.99 -6.05
CA THR A 151 -17.01 -1.77 -5.95
C THR A 151 -16.35 -2.19 -7.25
N ASP A 152 -15.45 -1.35 -7.74
CA ASP A 152 -14.63 -1.65 -8.92
C ASP A 152 -13.34 -2.39 -8.51
N GLN A 153 -13.15 -2.68 -7.23
CA GLN A 153 -11.93 -3.35 -6.77
C GLN A 153 -11.96 -4.83 -7.16
N ILE A 154 -10.81 -5.35 -7.61
CA ILE A 154 -10.69 -6.78 -7.87
C ILE A 154 -10.88 -7.57 -6.56
N THR A 155 -11.58 -8.70 -6.62
CA THR A 155 -11.71 -9.59 -5.46
C THR A 155 -10.36 -10.24 -5.17
N ASN A 156 -9.94 -10.23 -3.90
CA ASN A 156 -8.73 -10.94 -3.52
C ASN A 156 -8.94 -12.46 -3.69
N PRO A 157 -7.93 -13.21 -4.16
CA PRO A 157 -8.03 -14.66 -4.27
C PRO A 157 -8.03 -15.31 -2.88
N GLY A 158 -8.72 -16.45 -2.79
CA GLY A 158 -8.72 -17.31 -1.59
C GLY A 158 -9.12 -16.56 -0.32
N ASP A 159 -8.36 -16.81 0.75
CA ASP A 159 -8.68 -16.33 2.10
C ASP A 159 -7.97 -15.03 2.49
N TYR A 160 -7.34 -14.32 1.55
CA TYR A 160 -6.47 -13.18 1.88
C TYR A 160 -7.18 -12.06 2.65
N ASP A 161 -8.46 -11.80 2.34
CA ASP A 161 -9.25 -10.81 3.07
C ASP A 161 -9.50 -11.19 4.54
N GLN A 162 -9.47 -12.48 4.89
CA GLN A 162 -9.53 -12.95 6.28
C GLN A 162 -8.14 -12.94 6.92
N ILE A 163 -7.12 -13.39 6.18
CA ILE A 163 -5.72 -13.46 6.64
C ILE A 163 -5.22 -12.07 7.08
N ARG A 164 -5.52 -11.02 6.30
CA ARG A 164 -5.04 -9.66 6.58
C ARG A 164 -5.60 -9.03 7.85
N LEU A 165 -6.60 -9.65 8.50
CA LEU A 165 -7.15 -9.18 9.78
C LEU A 165 -6.23 -9.54 10.96
N TYR A 166 -5.38 -10.55 10.78
CA TYR A 166 -4.39 -10.96 11.78
C TYR A 166 -3.12 -10.12 11.65
N ALA A 167 -2.46 -9.85 12.77
CA ALA A 167 -1.11 -9.29 12.76
C ALA A 167 -0.11 -10.29 12.19
N LEU A 168 -0.29 -11.57 12.54
CA LEU A 168 0.52 -12.68 12.04
C LEU A 168 -0.37 -13.87 11.70
N PHE A 169 -0.15 -14.43 10.51
CA PHE A 169 -0.81 -15.63 10.02
C PHE A 169 0.22 -16.69 9.59
N ALA A 170 0.22 -17.84 10.25
CA ALA A 170 1.10 -18.98 9.93
C ALA A 170 0.28 -20.15 9.37
N GLU A 171 0.43 -20.45 8.07
CA GLU A 171 -0.41 -21.45 7.37
C GLU A 171 -0.16 -22.90 7.82
N THR A 172 1.08 -23.25 8.20
CA THR A 172 1.44 -24.65 8.44
C THR A 172 2.61 -24.82 9.42
N GLY A 173 3.21 -26.02 9.46
CA GLY A 173 4.35 -26.38 10.30
C GLY A 173 3.98 -26.92 11.67
N SER A 174 4.72 -27.92 12.15
CA SER A 174 4.60 -28.48 13.51
C SER A 174 5.05 -27.50 14.62
N SER A 175 5.69 -26.41 14.23
CA SER A 175 6.01 -25.26 15.06
C SER A 175 5.75 -24.03 14.20
N SER A 176 4.48 -23.64 14.12
CA SER A 176 4.02 -22.57 13.23
C SER A 176 4.65 -21.23 13.58
N LEU A 177 4.90 -21.00 14.86
CA LEU A 177 5.54 -19.78 15.37
C LEU A 177 6.49 -20.12 16.52
N ILE A 178 7.74 -19.70 16.37
CA ILE A 178 8.75 -19.67 17.44
C ILE A 178 9.01 -18.21 17.79
N LEU A 179 8.89 -17.89 19.08
CA LEU A 179 9.22 -16.57 19.64
C LEU A 179 10.24 -16.75 20.75
N ASP A 180 11.22 -15.88 20.79
CA ASP A 180 12.22 -15.80 21.85
C ASP A 180 12.12 -14.45 22.60
N PRO A 181 12.82 -14.27 23.72
CA PRO A 181 12.76 -13.01 24.47
C PRO A 181 13.08 -11.80 23.58
N CYS A 182 12.37 -10.70 23.80
CA CYS A 182 12.41 -9.46 23.00
C CYS A 182 11.72 -9.53 21.62
N ASP A 183 10.97 -10.59 21.33
CA ASP A 183 10.00 -10.58 20.24
C ASP A 183 8.63 -10.09 20.74
N ARG A 184 7.96 -9.25 19.93
CA ARG A 184 6.61 -8.78 20.23
C ARG A 184 5.69 -8.78 19.02
N ILE A 185 4.45 -9.22 19.23
CA ILE A 185 3.36 -9.13 18.25
C ILE A 185 2.19 -8.34 18.85
N ASP A 186 1.80 -7.25 18.20
CA ASP A 186 0.58 -6.49 18.50
C ASP A 186 -0.51 -6.81 17.49
N GLY A 187 -1.55 -7.49 17.97
CA GLY A 187 -2.74 -7.88 17.23
C GLY A 187 -3.01 -9.38 17.32
N ASN A 188 -4.11 -9.81 16.71
CA ASN A 188 -4.51 -11.21 16.75
C ASN A 188 -3.59 -12.08 15.90
N ILE A 189 -3.36 -13.31 16.35
CA ILE A 189 -2.49 -14.28 15.70
C ILE A 189 -3.34 -15.47 15.26
N TRP A 190 -3.08 -15.99 14.06
CA TRP A 190 -3.63 -17.26 13.61
C TRP A 190 -2.51 -18.26 13.34
N LEU A 191 -2.60 -19.43 13.95
CA LEU A 191 -1.60 -20.50 13.85
C LEU A 191 -2.28 -21.80 13.38
N TYR A 192 -1.57 -22.51 12.51
CA TYR A 192 -2.01 -23.84 12.09
C TYR A 192 -1.93 -24.87 13.23
N ASP A 193 -0.78 -24.97 13.90
CA ASP A 193 -0.54 -26.02 14.92
C ASP A 193 -0.01 -25.45 16.25
N ASN A 194 1.30 -25.24 16.38
CA ASN A 194 1.89 -24.99 17.69
C ASN A 194 2.68 -23.68 17.77
N LEU A 195 2.58 -23.05 18.94
CA LEU A 195 3.41 -21.93 19.39
C LEU A 195 4.53 -22.47 20.28
N VAL A 196 5.76 -22.03 20.04
CA VAL A 196 6.93 -22.32 20.88
C VAL A 196 7.44 -21.01 21.45
N LEU A 197 7.37 -20.86 22.78
CA LEU A 197 7.81 -19.65 23.49
C LEU A 197 9.13 -19.90 24.21
N TYR A 198 10.13 -19.06 23.95
CA TYR A 198 11.37 -18.93 24.72
C TYR A 198 12.07 -20.27 24.98
N ASN A 199 12.14 -21.09 23.93
CA ASN A 199 12.76 -22.41 23.99
C ASN A 199 14.26 -22.34 23.67
N ASP A 200 14.71 -21.27 23.01
CA ASP A 200 16.11 -21.00 22.77
C ASP A 200 16.55 -19.80 23.65
N PRO A 201 16.36 -19.82 24.98
CA PRO A 201 17.53 -19.73 25.91
C PRO A 201 17.90 -21.08 26.54
N ALA A 202 19.18 -21.34 26.85
CA ALA A 202 19.59 -22.61 27.46
C ALA A 202 19.24 -22.73 28.96
N TRP A 203 18.15 -22.12 29.42
CA TRP A 203 17.66 -22.21 30.80
C TRP A 203 16.90 -23.51 31.09
N SER A 204 16.79 -23.88 32.37
CA SER A 204 15.95 -25.03 32.78
C SER A 204 14.46 -24.68 32.68
N SER A 205 13.58 -25.69 32.59
CA SER A 205 12.13 -25.48 32.59
C SER A 205 11.66 -24.65 33.78
N SER A 206 12.22 -24.87 34.97
CA SER A 206 11.89 -24.10 36.18
C SER A 206 12.25 -22.62 36.11
N VAL A 207 13.32 -22.25 35.41
CA VAL A 207 13.71 -20.84 35.24
C VAL A 207 12.81 -20.18 34.18
N ARG A 208 12.49 -20.93 33.12
CA ARG A 208 11.60 -20.49 32.05
C ARG A 208 10.18 -20.25 32.53
N GLU A 209 9.60 -21.20 33.27
CA GLU A 209 8.24 -21.11 33.82
C GLU A 209 8.11 -19.90 34.74
N GLU A 210 9.05 -19.72 35.68
CA GLU A 210 9.12 -18.54 36.55
C GLU A 210 9.16 -17.23 35.75
N PHE A 211 9.96 -17.20 34.68
CA PHE A 211 10.07 -16.01 33.84
C PHE A 211 8.76 -15.71 33.10
N LEU A 212 8.12 -16.71 32.50
CA LEU A 212 6.86 -16.54 31.78
C LEU A 212 5.73 -16.09 32.73
N GLU A 213 5.62 -16.72 33.90
CA GLU A 213 4.62 -16.37 34.91
C GLU A 213 4.81 -14.92 35.40
N ASP A 214 6.06 -14.52 35.66
CA ASP A 214 6.37 -13.13 36.05
C ASP A 214 6.00 -12.13 34.95
N VAL A 215 6.30 -12.43 33.68
CA VAL A 215 5.92 -11.59 32.54
C VAL A 215 4.39 -11.42 32.46
N GLY A 216 3.63 -12.52 32.60
CA GLY A 216 2.17 -12.47 32.65
C GLY A 216 1.65 -11.69 33.87
N ASN A 217 2.28 -11.83 35.03
CA ASN A 217 1.93 -11.08 36.25
C ASN A 217 2.20 -9.59 36.12
N ARG A 218 3.31 -9.21 35.50
CA ARG A 218 3.78 -7.83 35.40
C ARG A 218 3.03 -7.00 34.37
N PHE A 219 2.66 -7.59 33.23
CA PHE A 219 2.13 -6.84 32.09
C PHE A 219 0.65 -7.09 31.76
N VAL A 220 -0.02 -8.01 32.46
CA VAL A 220 -1.44 -8.28 32.23
C VAL A 220 -2.27 -7.84 33.42
N THR A 221 -3.23 -6.95 33.17
CA THR A 221 -4.16 -6.44 34.17
C THR A 221 -5.58 -6.91 33.87
N PHE A 222 -6.30 -7.36 34.90
CA PHE A 222 -7.71 -7.71 34.79
C PHE A 222 -8.60 -6.52 35.17
N PRO A 223 -9.75 -6.35 34.49
CA PRO A 223 -10.80 -5.47 34.99
C PRO A 223 -11.24 -5.86 36.40
N ALA A 224 -11.65 -4.88 37.20
CA ALA A 224 -12.10 -5.11 38.57
C ALA A 224 -13.24 -6.15 38.61
N GLY A 225 -13.03 -7.25 39.34
CA GLY A 225 -14.01 -8.33 39.50
C GLY A 225 -14.03 -9.37 38.38
N SER A 226 -13.16 -9.26 37.38
CA SER A 226 -12.99 -10.26 36.31
C SER A 226 -11.70 -11.06 36.50
N SER A 227 -11.76 -12.34 36.16
CA SER A 227 -10.59 -13.21 35.94
C SER A 227 -10.58 -13.78 34.52
N ASN A 228 -11.43 -13.24 33.65
CA ASN A 228 -11.57 -13.71 32.28
C ASN A 228 -10.41 -13.20 31.43
N LEU A 229 -9.64 -14.13 30.86
CA LEU A 229 -8.51 -13.80 30.00
C LEU A 229 -8.96 -12.93 28.82
N SER A 230 -10.13 -13.17 28.21
CA SER A 230 -10.59 -12.39 27.04
C SER A 230 -10.82 -10.90 27.33
N GLU A 231 -10.86 -10.49 28.60
CA GLU A 231 -11.14 -9.12 29.06
C GLU A 231 -9.89 -8.40 29.58
N THR A 232 -8.73 -9.06 29.57
CA THR A 232 -7.48 -8.49 30.09
C THR A 232 -6.97 -7.33 29.25
N THR A 233 -6.31 -6.39 29.91
CA THR A 233 -5.48 -5.37 29.26
C THR A 233 -4.02 -5.79 29.30
N ILE A 234 -3.38 -5.90 28.15
CA ILE A 234 -1.97 -6.29 28.01
C ILE A 234 -1.14 -5.02 27.78
N SER A 235 -0.08 -4.85 28.57
CA SER A 235 0.81 -3.68 28.51
C SER A 235 2.09 -3.98 27.73
N TYR A 236 2.72 -2.92 27.23
CA TYR A 236 4.07 -3.00 26.68
C TYR A 236 5.12 -3.28 27.78
N PRO A 237 6.11 -4.18 27.58
CA PRO A 237 6.51 -4.93 26.37
C PRO A 237 6.17 -6.44 26.37
N HIS A 238 5.01 -6.87 26.89
CA HIS A 238 4.56 -8.28 26.80
C HIS A 238 4.74 -8.88 25.37
N PRO A 239 5.15 -10.16 25.21
CA PRO A 239 5.50 -10.73 23.90
C PRO A 239 4.33 -10.81 22.91
N ILE A 240 3.10 -10.96 23.39
CA ILE A 240 1.91 -10.99 22.55
C ILE A 240 0.89 -10.04 23.16
N ALA A 241 0.46 -9.04 22.41
CA ALA A 241 -0.68 -8.22 22.76
C ALA A 241 -1.80 -8.56 21.78
N GLY A 242 -2.69 -9.49 22.16
CA GLY A 242 -3.76 -9.99 21.29
C GLY A 242 -4.18 -11.41 21.64
N SER A 243 -5.17 -11.94 20.92
CA SER A 243 -5.62 -13.33 21.06
C SER A 243 -4.92 -14.25 20.06
N VAL A 244 -4.72 -15.51 20.46
CA VAL A 244 -4.17 -16.56 19.58
C VAL A 244 -5.29 -17.52 19.14
N THR A 245 -5.51 -17.65 17.84
CA THR A 245 -6.43 -18.61 17.26
C THR A 245 -5.65 -19.76 16.64
N TYR A 246 -6.03 -20.98 17.00
CA TYR A 246 -5.44 -22.20 16.49
C TYR A 246 -6.40 -22.94 15.53
N TYR A 247 -5.87 -23.55 14.47
CA TYR A 247 -6.63 -24.52 13.70
C TYR A 247 -6.59 -25.91 14.36
N ASP A 248 -5.40 -26.47 14.56
CA ASP A 248 -5.20 -27.71 15.31
C ASP A 248 -5.17 -27.43 16.82
N TYR A 249 -5.57 -28.40 17.63
CA TYR A 249 -5.66 -28.18 19.06
C TYR A 249 -4.26 -28.02 19.69
N PRO A 250 -3.97 -26.93 20.43
CA PRO A 250 -2.62 -26.64 20.90
C PRO A 250 -2.12 -27.67 21.91
N SER A 251 -0.81 -27.93 21.86
CA SER A 251 -0.11 -28.84 22.78
C SER A 251 -0.28 -28.45 24.25
N SER A 252 -0.07 -29.40 25.18
CA SER A 252 -0.15 -29.12 26.62
C SER A 252 0.88 -28.08 27.07
N SER A 253 2.08 -28.08 26.48
CA SER A 253 3.12 -27.09 26.77
C SER A 253 2.71 -25.70 26.30
N SER A 254 2.24 -25.55 25.06
CA SER A 254 1.74 -24.27 24.54
C SER A 254 0.60 -23.72 25.40
N ARG A 255 -0.35 -24.57 25.83
CA ARG A 255 -1.43 -24.15 26.73
C ARG A 255 -0.94 -23.71 28.11
N SER A 256 0.11 -24.33 28.64
CA SER A 256 0.73 -23.90 29.90
C SER A 256 1.39 -22.53 29.72
N ASP A 257 2.19 -22.36 28.66
CA ASP A 257 2.90 -21.11 28.39
C ASP A 257 1.92 -19.94 28.18
N LEU A 258 0.82 -20.18 27.45
CA LEU A 258 -0.25 -19.20 27.27
C LEU A 258 -0.95 -18.87 28.59
N SER A 259 -1.09 -19.83 29.49
CA SER A 259 -1.65 -19.61 30.83
C SER A 259 -0.72 -18.76 31.70
N ASP A 260 0.59 -19.05 31.68
CA ASP A 260 1.61 -18.34 32.45
C ASP A 260 1.72 -16.87 31.98
N LEU A 261 1.66 -16.66 30.65
CA LEU A 261 1.58 -15.33 30.05
C LEU A 261 0.19 -14.69 30.12
N LYS A 262 -0.82 -15.38 30.66
CA LYS A 262 -2.21 -14.91 30.77
C LYS A 262 -2.81 -14.44 29.44
N LEU A 263 -2.57 -15.22 28.38
CA LEU A 263 -3.07 -14.96 27.03
C LEU A 263 -4.35 -15.73 26.75
N HIS A 264 -5.31 -15.03 26.13
CA HIS A 264 -6.51 -15.67 25.62
C HIS A 264 -6.20 -16.42 24.32
N TRP A 265 -6.73 -17.64 24.20
CA TRP A 265 -6.63 -18.44 22.98
C TRP A 265 -7.93 -19.17 22.68
N SER A 266 -8.12 -19.50 21.41
CA SER A 266 -9.28 -20.23 20.91
C SER A 266 -8.90 -21.19 19.78
N THR A 267 -9.84 -22.06 19.39
CA THR A 267 -9.71 -22.90 18.20
C THR A 267 -10.72 -22.49 17.15
N SER A 268 -10.40 -22.71 15.88
CA SER A 268 -11.28 -22.49 14.74
C SER A 268 -11.31 -23.73 13.86
N SER A 269 -12.49 -24.11 13.38
CA SER A 269 -12.65 -25.17 12.38
C SER A 269 -12.41 -24.70 10.95
N ASN A 270 -12.25 -23.39 10.73
CA ASN A 270 -12.01 -22.82 9.42
C ASN A 270 -10.51 -22.83 9.09
N ARG A 271 -10.11 -23.71 8.18
CA ARG A 271 -8.74 -23.76 7.67
C ARG A 271 -8.55 -22.71 6.59
N LEU A 272 -7.74 -21.69 6.90
CA LEU A 272 -7.36 -20.65 5.95
C LEU A 272 -6.09 -21.04 5.21
N ARG A 273 -5.91 -20.53 3.99
CA ARG A 273 -4.71 -20.74 3.18
C ARG A 273 -4.18 -19.46 2.56
N ILE A 274 -2.86 -19.34 2.52
CA ILE A 274 -2.21 -18.28 1.76
C ILE A 274 -2.50 -18.57 0.28
N PRO A 275 -3.07 -17.60 -0.48
CA PRO A 275 -3.25 -17.80 -1.91
C PRO A 275 -1.91 -18.03 -2.60
N SER A 276 -1.91 -18.74 -3.73
CA SER A 276 -0.68 -18.87 -4.52
C SER A 276 -0.30 -17.51 -5.12
N THR A 277 0.97 -17.12 -4.99
CA THR A 277 1.47 -15.88 -5.60
C THR A 277 1.81 -16.11 -7.06
N ASN A 278 1.15 -15.40 -7.99
CA ASN A 278 1.63 -15.33 -9.37
C ASN A 278 2.72 -14.26 -9.50
N PHE A 279 3.98 -14.63 -9.30
CA PHE A 279 5.10 -13.69 -9.42
C PHE A 279 5.19 -13.01 -10.79
N SER A 280 4.63 -13.58 -11.87
CA SER A 280 4.62 -12.93 -13.19
C SER A 280 3.67 -11.73 -13.26
N ALA A 281 2.62 -11.69 -12.42
CA ALA A 281 1.73 -10.54 -12.30
C ALA A 281 2.47 -9.30 -11.75
N TYR A 282 3.63 -9.50 -11.14
CA TYR A 282 4.48 -8.44 -10.61
C TYR A 282 5.59 -7.99 -11.56
N SER A 283 5.97 -8.79 -12.57
CA SER A 283 7.00 -8.36 -13.54
C SER A 283 6.43 -7.42 -14.61
N SER A 284 5.18 -7.66 -15.02
CA SER A 284 4.43 -6.78 -15.92
C SER A 284 2.98 -6.73 -15.47
N TYR A 285 2.42 -5.53 -15.31
CA TYR A 285 1.14 -5.36 -14.63
C TYR A 285 0.28 -4.26 -15.25
N ARG A 286 -1.00 -4.26 -14.90
CA ARG A 286 -1.95 -3.18 -15.20
C ARG A 286 -2.47 -2.62 -13.87
N LEU A 287 -2.88 -1.35 -13.83
CA LEU A 287 -3.57 -0.82 -12.63
C LEU A 287 -5.04 -1.23 -12.58
N TYR A 288 -5.66 -1.35 -13.74
CA TYR A 288 -7.05 -1.76 -13.92
C TYR A 288 -7.16 -2.66 -15.15
N GLU A 289 -8.15 -3.54 -15.18
CA GLU A 289 -8.39 -4.41 -16.33
C GLU A 289 -8.62 -3.61 -17.63
N GLY A 290 -7.96 -4.01 -18.71
CA GLY A 290 -7.96 -3.26 -19.96
C GLY A 290 -7.09 -1.99 -19.97
N GLY A 291 -6.41 -1.64 -18.87
CA GLY A 291 -5.48 -0.52 -18.82
C GLY A 291 -4.14 -0.76 -19.55
N PRO A 292 -3.29 0.28 -19.64
CA PRO A 292 -1.95 0.17 -20.21
C PRO A 292 -1.10 -0.84 -19.41
N LEU A 293 -0.22 -1.56 -20.11
CA LEU A 293 0.70 -2.52 -19.52
C LEU A 293 1.97 -1.79 -19.07
N TYR A 294 2.28 -1.87 -17.78
CA TYR A 294 3.49 -1.33 -17.17
C TYR A 294 4.50 -2.45 -16.94
N GLN A 295 5.78 -2.07 -16.94
CA GLN A 295 6.88 -2.97 -16.62
C GLN A 295 7.43 -2.61 -15.25
N ALA A 296 7.55 -3.61 -14.37
CA ALA A 296 8.19 -3.40 -13.09
C ALA A 296 9.69 -3.16 -13.27
N VAL A 297 10.28 -2.42 -12.33
CA VAL A 297 11.71 -2.16 -12.34
C VAL A 297 12.44 -3.43 -11.92
N SER A 298 13.21 -4.01 -12.84
CA SER A 298 14.02 -5.19 -12.57
C SER A 298 15.21 -4.84 -11.66
N LEU A 299 15.39 -5.63 -10.59
CA LEU A 299 16.44 -5.43 -9.61
C LEU A 299 17.64 -6.35 -9.83
N ASN A 300 18.81 -5.87 -9.40
CA ASN A 300 20.00 -6.69 -9.19
C ASN A 300 19.83 -7.63 -7.99
N SER A 301 20.79 -8.53 -7.75
CA SER A 301 20.77 -9.43 -6.58
C SER A 301 20.99 -8.72 -5.25
N SER A 302 21.34 -7.43 -5.26
CA SER A 302 21.58 -6.65 -4.06
C SER A 302 21.11 -5.21 -4.19
N LEU A 303 20.68 -4.64 -3.06
CA LEU A 303 20.39 -3.22 -2.88
C LEU A 303 21.25 -2.67 -1.75
N TYR A 304 21.86 -1.51 -1.98
CA TYR A 304 22.68 -0.80 -1.01
C TYR A 304 22.65 0.69 -1.33
N ASN A 305 22.43 1.53 -0.31
CA ASN A 305 22.43 2.99 -0.41
C ASN A 305 21.60 3.52 -1.59
N VAL A 306 20.33 3.10 -1.65
CA VAL A 306 19.44 3.40 -2.78
C VAL A 306 18.05 3.79 -2.29
N THR A 307 17.45 4.77 -2.96
CA THR A 307 16.05 5.13 -2.76
C THR A 307 15.27 4.83 -4.04
N LEU A 308 14.24 4.00 -3.92
CA LEU A 308 13.39 3.56 -5.01
C LEU A 308 11.97 4.09 -4.77
N LYS A 309 11.41 4.80 -5.76
CA LYS A 309 10.08 5.42 -5.68
C LYS A 309 9.25 5.12 -6.94
N PRO A 310 7.91 5.22 -6.89
CA PRO A 310 7.08 5.09 -8.06
C PRO A 310 7.39 6.17 -9.11
N THR A 311 7.16 5.85 -10.37
CA THR A 311 7.37 6.75 -11.52
C THR A 311 6.20 6.64 -12.48
N PRO A 312 6.03 7.54 -13.47
CA PRO A 312 4.96 7.40 -14.47
C PRO A 312 5.01 6.07 -15.24
N ASP A 313 6.19 5.48 -15.43
CA ASP A 313 6.38 4.20 -16.13
C ASP A 313 6.25 2.98 -15.20
N ASN A 314 6.31 3.20 -13.87
CA ASN A 314 6.09 2.21 -12.82
C ASN A 314 5.24 2.83 -11.69
N PRO A 315 3.95 3.12 -11.93
CA PRO A 315 3.13 3.93 -11.04
C PRO A 315 2.78 3.25 -9.71
N LEU A 316 2.84 1.92 -9.62
CA LEU A 316 2.64 1.19 -8.37
C LEU A 316 3.94 1.02 -7.58
N GLY A 317 5.08 1.41 -8.15
CA GLY A 317 6.39 1.24 -7.53
C GLY A 317 6.73 -0.23 -7.30
N ILE A 318 6.52 -1.10 -8.29
CA ILE A 318 6.88 -2.52 -8.17
C ILE A 318 8.35 -2.70 -8.54
N PHE A 319 9.13 -3.24 -7.61
CA PHE A 319 10.55 -3.53 -7.77
C PHE A 319 10.77 -5.03 -7.71
N TYR A 320 11.11 -5.62 -8.85
CA TYR A 320 11.00 -7.06 -9.07
C TYR A 320 12.36 -7.73 -9.24
N ARG A 321 12.57 -8.83 -8.50
CA ARG A 321 13.73 -9.72 -8.64
C ARG A 321 13.27 -11.14 -8.95
N SER A 322 13.75 -11.67 -10.09
CA SER A 322 13.72 -13.11 -10.33
C SER A 322 14.88 -13.77 -9.58
N GLY A 323 14.56 -14.58 -8.57
CA GLY A 323 15.53 -15.19 -7.65
C GLY A 323 15.62 -14.48 -6.31
N SER A 324 16.77 -14.60 -5.65
CA SER A 324 17.00 -14.03 -4.31
C SER A 324 17.52 -12.59 -4.39
N LEU A 325 17.27 -11.83 -3.32
CA LEU A 325 17.65 -10.43 -3.15
C LEU A 325 18.26 -10.21 -1.76
N ASN A 326 19.43 -9.57 -1.71
CA ASN A 326 20.03 -9.11 -0.46
C ASN A 326 19.84 -7.60 -0.30
N VAL A 327 19.35 -7.16 0.85
CA VAL A 327 19.13 -5.75 1.17
C VAL A 327 20.11 -5.35 2.26
N TYR A 328 21.02 -4.44 1.92
CA TYR A 328 22.06 -3.91 2.81
C TYR A 328 21.69 -2.50 3.31
N ASP A 329 22.66 -1.73 3.80
CA ASP A 329 22.40 -0.46 4.47
C ASP A 329 21.73 0.61 3.59
N ASN A 330 20.98 1.50 4.25
CA ASN A 330 20.45 2.74 3.69
C ASN A 330 19.58 2.52 2.43
N VAL A 331 18.72 1.51 2.48
CA VAL A 331 17.76 1.22 1.40
C VAL A 331 16.39 1.77 1.78
N VAL A 332 15.81 2.62 0.93
CA VAL A 332 14.46 3.15 1.09
C VAL A 332 13.64 2.80 -0.13
N ILE A 333 12.51 2.13 0.05
CA ILE A 333 11.62 1.68 -1.02
C ILE A 333 10.21 2.17 -0.73
N GLN A 334 9.64 2.91 -1.68
CA GLN A 334 8.23 3.29 -1.69
C GLN A 334 7.52 2.48 -2.78
N GLY A 335 6.70 1.52 -2.38
CA GLY A 335 6.01 0.57 -3.28
C GLY A 335 6.13 -0.87 -2.80
N THR A 336 6.19 -1.80 -3.75
CA THR A 336 6.19 -3.24 -3.50
C THR A 336 7.51 -3.86 -3.91
N LEU A 337 8.22 -4.46 -2.95
CA LEU A 337 9.43 -5.23 -3.19
C LEU A 337 9.10 -6.70 -3.42
N VAL A 338 9.47 -7.24 -4.58
CA VAL A 338 9.13 -8.61 -4.97
C VAL A 338 10.39 -9.42 -5.24
N ALA A 339 10.50 -10.61 -4.64
CA ALA A 339 11.53 -11.59 -4.99
C ALA A 339 10.95 -13.00 -5.07
N THR A 340 11.17 -13.70 -6.19
CA THR A 340 10.54 -15.02 -6.40
C THR A 340 11.11 -16.13 -5.51
N SER A 341 12.24 -15.91 -4.83
CA SER A 341 12.88 -16.93 -3.97
C SER A 341 13.04 -16.50 -2.53
N LYS A 342 13.94 -15.56 -2.22
CA LYS A 342 14.24 -15.14 -0.84
C LYS A 342 14.66 -13.68 -0.80
N ILE A 343 14.18 -12.94 0.19
CA ILE A 343 14.70 -11.61 0.54
C ILE A 343 15.46 -11.72 1.86
N THR A 344 16.71 -11.27 1.87
CA THR A 344 17.57 -11.29 3.06
C THR A 344 17.92 -9.87 3.44
N PHE A 345 17.55 -9.44 4.65
CA PHE A 345 17.88 -8.14 5.21
C PHE A 345 19.14 -8.25 6.08
N HIS A 346 20.21 -7.56 5.69
CA HIS A 346 21.52 -7.59 6.37
C HIS A 346 21.86 -6.27 7.07
N GLY A 347 21.42 -5.15 6.50
CA GLY A 347 21.94 -3.83 6.85
C GLY A 347 21.09 -3.06 7.85
N LYS A 348 21.49 -1.80 8.05
CA LYS A 348 20.82 -0.81 8.89
C LYS A 348 20.16 0.31 8.07
N GLY A 349 19.14 0.95 8.62
CA GLY A 349 18.41 2.01 7.95
C GLY A 349 17.64 1.55 6.71
N ILE A 350 17.08 0.33 6.75
CA ILE A 350 16.26 -0.25 5.68
C ILE A 350 14.79 0.07 5.92
N HIS A 351 14.13 0.67 4.94
CA HIS A 351 12.71 1.03 5.04
C HIS A 351 11.97 0.69 3.75
N VAL A 352 10.92 -0.12 3.87
CA VAL A 352 10.05 -0.49 2.76
C VAL A 352 8.62 -0.11 3.12
N THR A 353 8.00 0.77 2.35
CA THR A 353 6.66 1.28 2.64
C THR A 353 5.73 1.08 1.46
N ALA A 354 4.55 0.50 1.69
CA ALA A 354 3.51 0.36 0.67
C ALA A 354 3.11 1.74 0.10
N PHE A 355 2.94 1.82 -1.22
CA PHE A 355 2.58 3.07 -1.89
C PHE A 355 1.17 3.52 -1.49
N ASN A 356 1.03 4.77 -1.05
CA ASN A 356 -0.24 5.33 -0.55
C ASN A 356 -0.93 6.34 -1.48
N TRP A 357 -0.48 6.46 -2.73
CA TRP A 357 -1.06 7.41 -3.67
C TRP A 357 -0.97 8.89 -3.26
N LYS A 358 -0.02 9.23 -2.38
CA LYS A 358 0.34 10.62 -2.06
C LYS A 358 1.66 11.02 -2.72
N GLY A 359 1.76 12.28 -3.09
CA GLY A 359 2.91 12.88 -3.76
C GLY A 359 4.02 13.26 -2.78
N SER A 360 5.06 13.88 -3.31
CA SER A 360 6.22 14.34 -2.52
C SER A 360 5.90 15.45 -1.53
N ASP A 361 4.77 16.14 -1.68
CA ASP A 361 4.28 17.15 -0.74
C ASP A 361 3.31 16.57 0.31
N GLY A 362 3.06 15.26 0.28
CA GLY A 362 2.01 14.59 1.05
C GLY A 362 0.60 14.83 0.50
N GLY A 363 0.47 15.56 -0.61
CA GLY A 363 -0.81 15.80 -1.28
C GLY A 363 -1.30 14.56 -2.04
N PRO A 364 -2.61 14.41 -2.24
CA PRO A 364 -3.17 13.28 -2.97
C PRO A 364 -2.82 13.32 -4.46
N LEU A 365 -2.26 12.23 -5.02
CA LEU A 365 -2.03 12.08 -6.47
C LEU A 365 -3.32 11.70 -7.22
N VAL A 366 -4.27 11.10 -6.51
CA VAL A 366 -5.58 10.67 -7.01
C VAL A 366 -6.67 11.10 -6.04
N HIS A 367 -7.91 11.22 -6.54
CA HIS A 367 -9.02 11.56 -5.67
C HIS A 367 -9.27 10.47 -4.62
N SER A 368 -9.48 10.88 -3.37
CA SER A 368 -9.66 9.99 -2.21
C SER A 368 -8.53 8.98 -2.00
N ALA A 369 -7.26 9.40 -2.20
CA ALA A 369 -6.06 8.57 -2.09
C ALA A 369 -6.02 7.64 -0.86
N ASP A 370 -6.51 8.08 0.30
CA ASP A 370 -6.52 7.26 1.53
C ASP A 370 -7.44 6.03 1.46
N LEU A 371 -8.41 6.01 0.53
CA LEU A 371 -9.34 4.89 0.31
C LEU A 371 -8.86 3.94 -0.80
N TRP A 372 -7.75 4.28 -1.48
CA TRP A 372 -7.23 3.44 -2.54
C TRP A 372 -6.62 2.16 -1.97
N PRO A 373 -6.87 1.01 -2.59
CA PRO A 373 -6.19 -0.21 -2.20
C PRO A 373 -4.68 -0.07 -2.43
N ARG A 374 -3.91 -0.63 -1.49
CA ARG A 374 -2.44 -0.72 -1.59
C ARG A 374 -2.02 -2.13 -1.95
N LEU A 375 -0.88 -2.28 -2.62
CA LEU A 375 -0.22 -3.58 -2.71
C LEU A 375 0.59 -3.85 -1.43
N PRO A 376 0.97 -5.12 -1.14
CA PRO A 376 1.92 -5.45 -0.09
C PRO A 376 3.21 -4.65 -0.24
N SER A 377 3.86 -4.32 0.86
CA SER A 377 5.19 -3.70 0.81
C SER A 377 6.26 -4.72 0.41
N VAL A 378 6.07 -5.99 0.78
CA VAL A 378 6.96 -7.11 0.45
C VAL A 378 6.17 -8.33 -0.02
N VAL A 379 6.63 -8.95 -1.10
CA VAL A 379 6.14 -10.23 -1.62
C VAL A 379 7.33 -11.14 -1.91
N ALA A 380 7.46 -12.25 -1.20
CA ALA A 380 8.62 -13.12 -1.34
C ALA A 380 8.29 -14.62 -1.24
N GLY A 381 9.19 -15.46 -1.77
CA GLY A 381 9.18 -16.88 -1.44
C GLY A 381 9.55 -17.13 0.03
N ASN A 382 10.62 -16.51 0.52
CA ASN A 382 11.06 -16.56 1.91
C ASN A 382 11.57 -15.18 2.33
N VAL A 383 11.52 -14.88 3.63
CA VAL A 383 12.11 -13.67 4.19
C VAL A 383 13.06 -14.05 5.32
N GLU A 384 14.24 -13.46 5.32
CA GLU A 384 15.21 -13.60 6.40
C GLU A 384 15.65 -12.22 6.89
N PHE A 385 15.54 -12.02 8.21
CA PHE A 385 16.17 -10.92 8.91
C PHE A 385 17.45 -11.44 9.56
N ILE A 386 18.60 -11.06 9.03
CA ILE A 386 19.87 -11.44 9.62
C ILE A 386 20.01 -10.75 10.97
N ARG A 387 20.70 -11.41 11.91
CA ARG A 387 21.08 -10.79 13.18
C ARG A 387 21.73 -9.44 12.90
N GLU A 388 21.43 -8.46 13.74
CA GLU A 388 21.97 -7.10 13.62
C GLU A 388 21.38 -6.21 12.50
N THR A 389 20.26 -6.59 11.89
CA THR A 389 19.58 -5.70 10.94
C THR A 389 18.77 -4.60 11.63
N GLN A 390 18.68 -3.44 11.00
CA GLN A 390 17.69 -2.40 11.32
C GLN A 390 16.78 -2.20 10.11
N THR A 391 15.61 -2.84 10.17
CA THR A 391 14.64 -2.92 9.07
C THR A 391 13.25 -2.52 9.54
N THR A 392 12.60 -1.64 8.79
CA THR A 392 11.18 -1.32 8.97
C THR A 392 10.41 -1.63 7.69
N LEU A 393 9.43 -2.52 7.79
CA LEU A 393 8.47 -2.79 6.72
C LEU A 393 7.13 -2.17 7.13
N GLU A 394 6.61 -1.22 6.36
CA GLU A 394 5.30 -0.61 6.57
C GLU A 394 4.36 -1.04 5.45
N GLY A 395 3.32 -1.78 5.78
CA GLY A 395 2.44 -2.42 4.80
C GLY A 395 2.33 -3.92 5.02
N ALA A 396 1.44 -4.56 4.27
CA ALA A 396 1.31 -6.01 4.31
C ALA A 396 2.59 -6.70 3.80
N VAL A 397 2.98 -7.80 4.46
CA VAL A 397 4.08 -8.66 4.04
C VAL A 397 3.53 -10.03 3.67
N VAL A 398 3.78 -10.46 2.44
CA VAL A 398 3.31 -11.74 1.91
C VAL A 398 4.52 -12.64 1.65
N CYS A 399 4.57 -13.76 2.37
CA CYS A 399 5.60 -14.78 2.21
C CYS A 399 4.94 -16.13 1.87
N GLN A 400 5.40 -16.79 0.82
CA GLN A 400 4.88 -18.11 0.41
C GLN A 400 5.53 -19.28 1.17
N GLY A 401 6.67 -19.03 1.82
CA GLY A 401 7.43 -20.00 2.59
C GLY A 401 7.70 -19.43 3.97
N ASN A 402 8.95 -19.50 4.43
CA ASN A 402 9.29 -19.21 5.83
C ASN A 402 9.75 -17.77 6.03
N VAL A 403 9.42 -17.23 7.20
CA VAL A 403 9.99 -15.99 7.72
C VAL A 403 10.89 -16.35 8.89
N VAL A 404 12.17 -16.03 8.79
CA VAL A 404 13.15 -16.35 9.83
C VAL A 404 13.94 -15.10 10.23
N GLY A 405 14.46 -15.08 11.44
CA GLY A 405 15.42 -14.06 11.81
C GLY A 405 15.48 -13.79 13.30
N ALA A 406 16.05 -12.64 13.66
CA ALA A 406 16.08 -12.14 15.03
C ALA A 406 16.01 -10.62 15.03
N GLY A 407 15.65 -10.04 16.17
CA GLY A 407 15.98 -8.64 16.46
C GLY A 407 17.47 -8.45 16.76
N GLY A 408 17.88 -7.29 17.26
CA GLY A 408 19.24 -7.07 17.73
C GLY A 408 19.38 -6.09 18.90
N SER A 409 20.62 -5.67 19.15
CA SER A 409 21.10 -5.02 20.38
C SER A 409 20.62 -3.57 20.62
N VAL A 410 20.64 -3.19 21.89
CA VAL A 410 20.24 -1.87 22.39
C VAL A 410 21.40 -0.86 22.24
N ASP A 411 21.11 0.23 21.51
CA ASP A 411 21.71 1.57 21.62
C ASP A 411 23.12 1.85 21.01
N TYR A 412 23.34 3.10 20.60
CA TYR A 412 24.61 3.67 20.12
C TYR A 412 25.40 4.30 21.27
N PRO A 413 26.51 3.71 21.74
CA PRO A 413 27.22 4.19 22.92
C PRO A 413 27.87 5.59 22.75
N ASN A 414 27.88 6.15 21.54
CA ASN A 414 28.45 7.46 21.23
C ASN A 414 27.45 8.63 21.19
N VAL A 415 26.23 8.44 21.70
CA VAL A 415 25.23 9.52 21.83
C VAL A 415 24.68 9.63 23.25
N SER A 416 24.34 10.86 23.64
CA SER A 416 23.84 11.21 24.98
C SER A 416 22.57 10.43 25.33
N ASN A 417 22.53 9.89 26.56
CA ASN A 417 21.33 9.25 27.09
C ASN A 417 20.28 10.29 27.47
N ILE A 418 19.26 10.43 26.63
CA ILE A 418 18.16 11.40 26.80
C ILE A 418 16.87 10.61 26.86
N THR A 419 15.99 11.02 27.78
CA THR A 419 14.61 10.54 27.86
C THR A 419 13.68 11.72 27.97
N TYR A 420 12.84 11.93 26.96
CA TYR A 420 11.73 12.89 27.02
C TYR A 420 10.41 12.17 26.93
N THR A 421 9.40 12.66 27.65
CA THR A 421 8.03 12.14 27.59
C THR A 421 7.04 13.30 27.49
N GLY A 422 5.82 13.03 27.01
CA GLY A 422 4.78 14.04 26.88
C GLY A 422 3.67 13.57 25.96
N THR A 423 3.02 14.53 25.30
CA THR A 423 1.96 14.28 24.33
C THR A 423 2.27 14.91 22.98
N ALA A 424 1.88 14.24 21.89
CA ALA A 424 2.19 14.69 20.53
C ALA A 424 1.05 14.35 19.55
N THR A 425 1.01 15.09 18.44
CA THR A 425 0.21 14.77 17.25
C THR A 425 1.13 14.54 16.06
N ALA A 426 0.70 13.74 15.08
CA ALA A 426 1.52 13.41 13.91
C ALA A 426 0.72 13.52 12.62
N VAL A 427 1.36 13.96 11.54
CA VAL A 427 0.76 14.08 10.20
C VAL A 427 1.73 13.55 9.16
N SER A 428 1.23 12.73 8.23
CA SER A 428 1.99 12.24 7.07
C SER A 428 2.33 13.39 6.12
N VAL A 429 3.57 13.38 5.62
CA VAL A 429 4.06 14.32 4.60
C VAL A 429 4.52 13.51 3.38
N GLU A 430 5.73 13.72 2.87
CA GLU A 430 6.33 12.84 1.85
C GLU A 430 6.52 11.42 2.39
N GLN A 431 6.02 10.38 1.71
CA GLN A 431 6.36 8.99 2.08
C GLN A 431 7.88 8.75 1.96
N PRO A 432 8.54 8.13 2.95
CA PRO A 432 7.99 7.49 4.15
C PRO A 432 8.21 8.35 5.41
N SER A 433 7.77 9.60 5.42
CA SER A 433 8.04 10.56 6.49
C SER A 433 6.77 11.19 7.04
N SER A 434 6.83 11.48 8.34
CA SER A 434 5.80 12.21 9.06
C SER A 434 6.42 13.33 9.89
N ILE A 435 5.63 14.35 10.18
CA ILE A 435 5.99 15.40 11.15
C ILE A 435 5.23 15.11 12.44
N VAL A 436 5.96 14.99 13.54
CA VAL A 436 5.41 14.90 14.89
C VAL A 436 5.56 16.25 15.56
N THR A 437 4.45 16.80 16.06
CA THR A 437 4.41 18.06 16.81
C THR A 437 4.23 17.76 18.29
N LEU A 438 5.22 18.13 19.10
CA LEU A 438 5.19 17.97 20.55
C LEU A 438 4.33 19.06 21.17
N ARG A 439 3.60 18.74 22.24
CA ARG A 439 2.76 19.71 22.97
C ARG A 439 3.52 20.41 24.08
N GLU A 440 4.61 19.83 24.54
CA GLU A 440 5.48 20.39 25.55
C GLU A 440 6.75 20.98 24.93
N TYR A 441 7.29 21.99 25.61
CA TYR A 441 8.61 22.49 25.29
C TYR A 441 9.69 21.47 25.70
N ARG A 442 10.56 21.13 24.76
CA ARG A 442 11.71 20.24 24.91
C ARG A 442 12.94 20.88 24.25
N LEU A 443 14.10 20.64 24.86
CA LEU A 443 15.39 21.04 24.29
C LEU A 443 15.77 20.03 23.20
N LEU A 444 15.30 20.28 21.97
CA LEU A 444 15.51 19.37 20.86
C LEU A 444 16.92 19.46 20.25
N ASP A 445 17.70 20.49 20.59
CA ASP A 445 19.08 20.67 20.11
C ASP A 445 20.03 19.54 20.55
N LEU A 446 19.63 18.75 21.54
CA LEU A 446 20.38 17.57 22.01
C LEU A 446 20.11 16.31 21.18
N ILE A 447 19.12 16.34 20.28
CA ILE A 447 18.70 15.21 19.45
C ILE A 447 19.33 15.36 18.05
N SER A 448 20.12 14.38 17.64
CA SER A 448 20.70 14.36 16.28
C SER A 448 19.70 13.86 15.24
N ALA A 449 19.59 14.59 14.12
CA ALA A 449 18.73 14.27 12.98
C ALA A 449 19.33 13.20 12.04
N ASN A 450 19.83 12.09 12.61
CA ASN A 450 20.53 11.03 11.87
C ASN A 450 19.98 9.63 12.19
N GLY A 451 18.79 9.52 12.79
CA GLY A 451 18.16 8.25 13.15
C GLY A 451 18.73 7.57 14.39
N LYS A 452 19.67 8.20 15.10
CA LYS A 452 20.21 7.67 16.38
C LYS A 452 19.26 7.86 17.57
N TYR A 453 18.25 8.72 17.42
CA TYR A 453 17.15 8.85 18.36
C TYR A 453 15.86 8.44 17.68
N ALA A 454 14.93 7.90 18.46
CA ALA A 454 13.61 7.54 17.99
C ALA A 454 12.56 8.09 18.96
N ILE A 455 11.37 8.33 18.43
CA ILE A 455 10.18 8.66 19.19
C ILE A 455 9.23 7.47 19.17
N TRP A 456 8.90 6.97 20.35
CA TRP A 456 7.79 6.07 20.54
C TRP A 456 6.52 6.89 20.63
N LEU A 457 5.53 6.51 19.84
CA LEU A 457 4.19 7.10 19.90
C LEU A 457 3.22 6.03 20.39
N GLU A 458 2.47 6.36 21.42
CA GLU A 458 1.40 5.53 21.93
C GLU A 458 0.29 5.44 20.88
N THR A 459 -0.17 4.22 20.63
CA THR A 459 -1.29 3.91 19.75
C THR A 459 -2.28 3.09 20.56
N THR A 460 -3.56 3.46 20.48
CA THR A 460 -4.62 2.68 21.12
C THR A 460 -4.80 1.36 20.37
N GLY A 461 -4.57 0.23 21.03
CA GLY A 461 -4.84 -1.08 20.46
C GLY A 461 -6.33 -1.39 20.37
N THR A 462 -6.70 -2.38 19.54
CA THR A 462 -8.05 -2.95 19.47
C THR A 462 -8.15 -4.27 20.24
N GLY A 463 -9.16 -4.43 21.11
CA GLY A 463 -9.35 -5.66 21.90
C GLY A 463 -8.50 -5.68 23.18
N GLN A 464 -7.79 -6.78 23.46
CA GLN A 464 -6.94 -6.94 24.66
C GLN A 464 -5.60 -6.17 24.61
N THR A 465 -5.29 -5.54 23.47
CA THR A 465 -3.98 -4.94 23.16
C THR A 465 -3.60 -3.73 24.03
N GLY A 466 -4.51 -3.21 24.86
CA GLY A 466 -4.24 -2.08 25.75
C GLY A 466 -3.66 -0.85 25.02
N ALA A 467 -2.89 -0.05 25.75
CA ALA A 467 -2.03 0.97 25.16
C ALA A 467 -0.76 0.29 24.61
N THR A 468 -0.56 0.35 23.30
CA THR A 468 0.68 -0.06 22.64
C THR A 468 1.37 1.15 22.01
N GLY A 469 2.41 0.95 21.21
CA GLY A 469 3.02 2.01 20.42
C GLY A 469 4.18 1.53 19.57
N SER A 470 4.74 2.43 18.77
CA SER A 470 5.79 2.11 17.80
C SER A 470 6.93 3.12 17.87
N TRP A 471 8.17 2.64 17.75
CA TRP A 471 9.35 3.48 17.65
C TRP A 471 9.57 3.99 16.23
N TYR A 472 9.63 5.30 16.03
CA TYR A 472 9.93 5.94 14.75
C TYR A 472 11.28 6.65 14.81
N PRO A 473 12.25 6.34 13.93
CA PRO A 473 13.54 7.01 13.94
C PRO A 473 13.38 8.49 13.54
N ILE A 474 14.07 9.36 14.28
CA ILE A 474 14.06 10.81 14.05
C ILE A 474 15.09 11.17 12.99
N THR A 475 14.62 11.78 11.90
CA THR A 475 15.41 12.18 10.72
C THR A 475 15.50 13.69 10.55
N GLY A 476 14.74 14.47 11.32
CA GLY A 476 14.74 15.93 11.29
C GLY A 476 14.26 16.52 12.61
N VAL A 477 14.69 17.74 12.93
CA VAL A 477 14.34 18.44 14.17
C VAL A 477 14.11 19.91 13.86
N ASP A 478 12.99 20.47 14.34
CA ASP A 478 12.68 21.89 14.32
C ASP A 478 12.38 22.35 15.76
N ASN A 479 13.40 22.91 16.40
CA ASN A 479 13.33 23.38 17.79
C ASN A 479 12.36 24.57 17.95
N ALA A 480 12.23 25.43 16.94
CA ALA A 480 11.36 26.61 17.01
C ALA A 480 9.88 26.23 17.00
N ARG A 481 9.53 25.18 16.25
CA ARG A 481 8.16 24.66 16.15
C ARG A 481 7.85 23.50 17.08
N GLN A 482 8.83 23.03 17.87
CA GLN A 482 8.72 21.83 18.70
C GLN A 482 8.29 20.62 17.88
N GLN A 483 8.93 20.44 16.72
CA GLN A 483 8.61 19.40 15.76
C GLN A 483 9.81 18.48 15.53
N VAL A 484 9.53 17.21 15.29
CA VAL A 484 10.50 16.24 14.78
C VAL A 484 9.97 15.60 13.51
N THR A 485 10.84 15.45 12.51
CA THR A 485 10.55 14.64 11.32
C THR A 485 11.00 13.21 11.61
N VAL A 486 10.14 12.26 11.30
CA VAL A 486 10.37 10.84 11.58
C VAL A 486 10.19 10.01 10.32
N ARG A 487 10.82 8.82 10.30
CA ARG A 487 10.63 7.84 9.22
C ARG A 487 9.48 6.89 9.57
N GLY A 488 8.38 7.05 8.86
CA GLY A 488 7.17 6.25 8.89
C GLY A 488 5.94 7.07 8.49
N GLU A 489 4.92 6.43 7.94
CA GLU A 489 3.62 7.06 7.64
C GLU A 489 2.72 7.05 8.88
N ILE A 490 2.51 8.22 9.47
CA ILE A 490 1.77 8.40 10.74
C ILE A 490 0.75 9.52 10.61
N ASP A 491 -0.52 9.21 10.90
CA ASP A 491 -1.61 10.18 11.00
C ASP A 491 -2.31 10.04 12.37
N ILE A 492 -1.97 10.94 13.30
CA ILE A 492 -2.50 10.99 14.66
C ILE A 492 -3.01 12.42 14.93
N ALA A 493 -4.31 12.62 14.74
CA ALA A 493 -4.96 13.93 14.88
C ALA A 493 -5.15 14.36 16.36
N SER A 494 -5.40 13.40 17.25
CA SER A 494 -5.59 13.64 18.68
C SER A 494 -4.28 13.43 19.45
N PRO A 495 -3.94 14.28 20.43
CA PRO A 495 -2.70 14.10 21.20
C PRO A 495 -2.60 12.71 21.86
N THR A 496 -1.48 12.04 21.65
CA THR A 496 -1.16 10.72 22.23
C THR A 496 0.15 10.79 23.02
N GLY A 497 0.36 9.86 23.96
CA GLY A 497 1.61 9.77 24.72
C GLY A 497 2.82 9.55 23.80
N TYR A 498 3.96 10.18 24.13
CA TYR A 498 5.22 9.88 23.47
C TYR A 498 6.37 9.67 24.46
N GLN A 499 7.38 8.95 23.99
CA GLN A 499 8.69 8.89 24.60
C GLN A 499 9.78 9.07 23.54
N ILE A 500 10.73 9.99 23.74
CA ILE A 500 11.93 10.10 22.91
C ILE A 500 13.10 9.52 23.68
N LYS A 501 13.84 8.62 23.05
CA LYS A 501 15.11 8.08 23.57
C LYS A 501 16.05 7.68 22.44
N ARG A 502 17.21 7.13 22.81
CA ARG A 502 18.16 6.56 21.84
C ARG A 502 17.53 5.40 21.08
N HIS A 503 17.68 5.41 19.77
CA HIS A 503 17.16 4.38 18.90
C HIS A 503 18.01 3.12 19.00
N LYS A 504 17.37 1.96 18.94
CA LYS A 504 18.05 0.67 18.89
C LYS A 504 18.88 0.57 17.61
N GLN A 505 20.10 0.03 17.72
CA GLN A 505 20.96 -0.12 16.55
C GLN A 505 20.40 -1.17 15.58
N GLU A 506 19.66 -2.12 16.11
CA GLU A 506 19.23 -3.33 15.44
C GLU A 506 17.80 -3.59 15.90
N LEU A 507 16.87 -3.44 14.96
CA LEU A 507 15.44 -3.41 15.23
C LEU A 507 14.74 -3.80 13.95
N THR A 508 13.99 -4.89 14.03
CA THR A 508 13.10 -5.32 12.95
C THR A 508 11.69 -4.93 13.33
N GLN A 509 11.06 -4.09 12.52
CA GLN A 509 9.68 -3.67 12.70
C GLN A 509 8.86 -4.00 11.47
N ILE A 510 7.73 -4.65 11.67
CA ILE A 510 6.72 -4.89 10.64
C ILE A 510 5.45 -4.18 11.09
N ARG A 511 5.09 -3.09 10.42
CA ARG A 511 3.90 -2.27 10.69
C ARG A 511 2.85 -2.58 9.63
N GLY A 512 2.19 -3.72 9.79
CA GLY A 512 1.19 -4.27 8.90
C GLY A 512 0.99 -5.77 9.15
N PRO A 513 -0.03 -6.39 8.52
CA PRO A 513 -0.24 -7.83 8.62
C PRO A 513 0.87 -8.59 7.89
N ILE A 514 1.35 -9.69 8.46
CA ILE A 514 2.30 -10.62 7.82
C ILE A 514 1.72 -12.03 7.72
N CYS A 515 1.87 -12.66 6.56
CA CYS A 515 1.56 -14.08 6.37
C CYS A 515 2.76 -14.87 5.83
N ALA A 516 2.92 -16.09 6.34
CA ALA A 516 3.96 -17.05 5.95
C ALA A 516 3.52 -18.49 6.23
N GLU A 517 4.26 -19.47 5.73
CA GLU A 517 4.05 -20.87 6.12
C GLU A 517 4.42 -21.09 7.59
N THR A 518 5.61 -20.63 7.98
CA THR A 518 6.12 -20.70 9.36
C THR A 518 6.94 -19.48 9.72
N PHE A 519 7.08 -19.25 11.03
CA PHE A 519 7.89 -18.19 11.61
C PHE A 519 8.90 -18.75 12.60
N ASP A 520 10.17 -18.44 12.40
CA ASP A 520 11.27 -18.85 13.27
C ASP A 520 12.08 -17.61 13.69
N PHE A 521 11.66 -17.02 14.81
CA PHE A 521 12.36 -15.90 15.42
C PHE A 521 13.25 -16.39 16.56
N ASN A 522 14.55 -16.16 16.41
CA ASN A 522 15.58 -16.65 17.30
C ASN A 522 15.99 -15.56 18.29
N ARG A 523 16.43 -15.96 19.48
CA ARG A 523 16.94 -15.06 20.52
C ARG A 523 18.09 -14.18 20.05
N LEU A 524 18.23 -13.06 20.75
CA LEU A 524 19.40 -12.18 20.65
C LEU A 524 20.64 -12.81 21.29
N ASP A 525 21.81 -12.32 20.89
CA ASP A 525 23.11 -12.77 21.40
C ASP A 525 23.24 -12.53 22.92
N GLU A 526 22.61 -11.47 23.45
CA GLU A 526 22.68 -11.15 24.87
C GLU A 526 21.88 -12.12 25.75
N TRP A 527 20.95 -12.88 25.17
CA TRP A 527 20.19 -13.93 25.84
C TRP A 527 20.85 -15.32 25.74
N VAL A 528 22.00 -15.44 25.06
CA VAL A 528 22.79 -16.67 24.93
C VAL A 528 23.60 -16.91 26.22
N LEU A 529 22.96 -17.36 27.29
CA LEU A 529 23.63 -17.77 28.54
C LEU A 529 23.65 -19.29 28.69
N SER A 530 24.67 -19.82 29.40
CA SER A 530 24.70 -21.24 29.76
C SER A 530 23.62 -21.58 30.79
N SER A 531 23.19 -22.84 30.85
CA SER A 531 22.24 -23.31 31.87
C SER A 531 22.71 -23.03 33.30
N SER A 532 24.02 -23.15 33.55
CA SER A 532 24.60 -22.84 34.85
C SER A 532 24.52 -21.35 35.20
N SER A 533 24.67 -20.48 34.21
CA SER A 533 24.55 -19.03 34.36
C SER A 533 23.11 -18.66 34.70
N TRP A 534 22.12 -19.23 33.99
CA TRP A 534 20.70 -19.01 34.29
C TRP A 534 20.31 -19.47 35.69
N TYR A 535 20.79 -20.64 36.11
CA TYR A 535 20.55 -21.16 37.45
C TYR A 535 21.15 -20.25 38.54
N ASP A 536 22.37 -19.77 38.33
CA ASP A 536 23.02 -18.81 39.23
C ASP A 536 22.23 -17.49 39.33
N ARG A 537 21.68 -16.98 38.21
CA ARG A 537 20.80 -15.80 38.21
C ARG A 537 19.52 -16.04 39.01
N LYS A 538 18.84 -17.17 38.82
CA LYS A 538 17.64 -17.51 39.60
C LYS A 538 17.94 -17.60 41.10
N ASN A 539 19.00 -18.31 41.49
CA ASN A 539 19.38 -18.41 42.90
C ASN A 539 19.70 -17.05 43.54
N ARG A 540 20.32 -16.15 42.78
CA ARG A 540 20.64 -14.80 43.27
C ARG A 540 19.36 -13.98 43.49
N TRP A 541 18.44 -14.06 42.55
CA TRP A 541 17.11 -13.44 42.66
C TRP A 541 16.33 -14.01 43.85
N ASP A 542 16.27 -15.34 44.02
CA ASP A 542 15.62 -16.01 45.15
C ASP A 542 16.18 -15.50 46.48
N TYR A 543 17.52 -15.43 46.60
CA TYR A 543 18.19 -14.92 47.80
C TYR A 543 17.85 -13.45 48.10
N GLU A 544 17.76 -12.60 47.07
CA GLU A 544 17.39 -11.19 47.25
C GLU A 544 15.93 -11.03 47.65
N ASN A 545 15.02 -11.87 47.13
CA ASN A 545 13.63 -11.90 47.57
C ASN A 545 13.46 -12.45 48.98
N ASP A 546 14.25 -13.45 49.40
CA ASP A 546 14.31 -13.90 50.80
C ASP A 546 14.69 -12.75 51.75
N LEU A 547 15.70 -11.96 51.38
CA LEU A 547 16.10 -10.78 52.15
C LEU A 547 14.99 -9.71 52.14
N ARG A 548 14.36 -9.44 51.00
CA ARG A 548 13.22 -8.50 50.90
C ARG A 548 12.10 -8.91 51.83
N ARG A 549 11.70 -10.19 51.83
CA ARG A 549 10.71 -10.75 52.76
C ARG A 549 11.13 -10.54 54.21
N TYR A 550 12.38 -10.84 54.55
CA TYR A 550 12.89 -10.67 55.91
C TYR A 550 12.82 -9.21 56.40
N PHE A 551 13.12 -8.25 55.52
CA PHE A 551 13.07 -6.82 55.84
C PHE A 551 11.70 -6.15 55.60
N GLY A 552 10.68 -6.91 55.16
CA GLY A 552 9.34 -6.40 54.91
C GLY A 552 9.19 -5.56 53.63
N TYR A 553 10.11 -5.70 52.67
CA TYR A 553 9.99 -5.12 51.33
C TYR A 553 9.17 -6.03 50.41
N SER A 554 8.51 -5.43 49.41
CA SER A 554 7.87 -6.17 48.32
C SER A 554 8.88 -6.98 47.52
N GLU A 555 8.49 -8.17 47.09
CA GLU A 555 9.30 -9.01 46.19
C GLU A 555 9.41 -8.35 44.81
N LEU A 556 10.51 -8.64 44.11
CA LEU A 556 10.66 -8.30 42.69
C LEU A 556 10.33 -9.51 41.83
N GLY A 557 9.68 -9.24 40.69
CA GLY A 557 9.58 -10.20 39.61
C GLY A 557 10.95 -10.61 39.07
N PHE A 558 11.07 -11.84 38.56
CA PHE A 558 12.33 -12.30 37.98
C PHE A 558 12.71 -11.52 36.71
N SER A 559 11.75 -11.23 35.82
CA SER A 559 11.96 -10.39 34.64
C SER A 559 12.35 -8.97 35.03
N GLU A 560 11.69 -8.37 36.02
CA GLU A 560 12.00 -7.03 36.54
C GLU A 560 13.42 -6.97 37.12
N TRP A 561 13.82 -8.01 37.84
CA TRP A 561 15.17 -8.12 38.37
C TRP A 561 16.22 -8.20 37.26
N LEU A 562 15.96 -8.95 36.19
CA LEU A 562 16.89 -9.07 35.06
C LEU A 562 17.08 -7.77 34.28
N GLU A 563 16.14 -6.82 34.30
CA GLU A 563 16.30 -5.55 33.56
C GLU A 563 17.35 -4.62 34.21
N SER A 564 17.64 -4.79 35.49
CA SER A 564 18.52 -3.90 36.24
C SER A 564 20.00 -4.20 35.96
N PRO A 565 20.77 -3.25 35.41
CA PRO A 565 22.21 -3.46 35.16
C PRO A 565 23.01 -3.72 36.44
N TYR A 566 22.52 -3.25 37.59
CA TYR A 566 23.15 -3.47 38.89
C TYR A 566 23.20 -4.94 39.33
N ASN A 567 22.40 -5.79 38.69
CA ASN A 567 22.34 -7.23 38.97
C ASN A 567 23.38 -8.03 38.19
N PHE A 568 24.21 -7.38 37.37
CA PHE A 568 25.27 -8.00 36.57
C PHE A 568 26.68 -7.50 36.89
N PRO A 569 27.07 -7.33 38.17
CA PRO A 569 28.41 -6.83 38.50
C PRO A 569 29.48 -7.84 38.03
N GLY A 570 30.48 -7.35 37.30
CA GLY A 570 31.57 -8.19 36.78
C GLY A 570 31.28 -8.93 35.48
N TRP A 571 30.11 -8.73 34.87
CA TRP A 571 29.73 -9.31 33.58
C TRP A 571 30.22 -8.46 32.39
N GLY A 572 29.93 -8.87 31.16
CA GLY A 572 30.26 -8.07 29.96
C GLY A 572 29.69 -6.64 30.02
N SER A 573 30.30 -5.72 29.26
CA SER A 573 29.93 -4.30 29.26
C SER A 573 28.47 -4.05 28.91
N TYR A 574 27.87 -4.90 28.07
CA TYR A 574 26.45 -4.82 27.73
C TYR A 574 25.57 -4.95 28.99
N TYR A 575 25.69 -6.06 29.72
CA TYR A 575 24.85 -6.35 30.88
C TYR A 575 24.98 -5.31 31.99
N GLN A 576 26.21 -4.83 32.23
CA GLN A 576 26.47 -3.76 33.21
C GLN A 576 25.90 -2.40 32.79
N THR A 577 25.59 -2.21 31.51
CA THR A 577 25.04 -0.95 30.97
C THR A 577 23.52 -1.02 30.83
N TYR A 578 22.98 -2.15 30.36
CA TYR A 578 21.61 -2.27 29.89
C TYR A 578 20.77 -3.35 30.60
N GLY A 579 21.40 -4.23 31.39
CA GLY A 579 20.74 -5.42 31.93
C GLY A 579 20.18 -6.31 30.81
N LEU A 580 19.16 -7.09 31.14
CA LEU A 580 18.35 -7.90 30.23
C LEU A 580 16.91 -7.39 30.26
N ASN A 581 16.64 -6.31 29.52
CA ASN A 581 15.29 -5.77 29.40
C ASN A 581 14.47 -6.52 28.34
N LEU A 582 13.15 -6.42 28.46
CA LEU A 582 12.18 -7.04 27.55
C LEU A 582 11.78 -6.14 26.39
N GLU A 583 12.46 -5.03 26.16
CA GLU A 583 12.04 -4.11 25.11
C GLU A 583 12.16 -4.81 23.74
N PRO A 584 11.12 -4.84 22.90
CA PRO A 584 11.11 -5.62 21.68
C PRO A 584 12.12 -5.14 20.65
N THR A 585 12.83 -6.09 20.07
CA THR A 585 13.85 -5.93 19.02
C THR A 585 13.38 -6.51 17.70
N LEU A 586 12.39 -7.40 17.76
CA LEU A 586 11.48 -7.72 16.67
C LEU A 586 10.08 -7.30 17.11
N HIS A 587 9.40 -6.48 16.30
CA HIS A 587 8.07 -5.99 16.63
C HIS A 587 7.16 -6.02 15.41
N ILE A 588 6.14 -6.87 15.45
CA ILE A 588 5.09 -6.99 14.44
C ILE A 588 3.84 -6.30 14.96
N GLN A 589 3.22 -5.44 14.16
CA GLN A 589 2.10 -4.62 14.60
C GLN A 589 1.05 -4.47 13.51
N HIS A 590 -0.19 -4.81 13.84
CA HIS A 590 -1.34 -4.47 13.00
C HIS A 590 -1.98 -3.15 13.47
N LEU A 591 -1.41 -2.02 13.06
CA LEU A 591 -1.80 -0.69 13.57
C LEU A 591 -3.02 -0.07 12.88
N LYS A 592 -3.27 -0.41 11.60
CA LYS A 592 -4.33 0.19 10.79
C LYS A 592 -4.86 -0.83 9.79
N ASP A 593 -6.16 -1.08 9.84
CA ASP A 593 -6.87 -1.82 8.80
C ASP A 593 -6.81 -1.02 7.50
N GLN A 594 -5.92 -1.41 6.60
CA GLN A 594 -5.85 -0.88 5.25
C GLN A 594 -6.32 -1.93 4.25
N ALA A 595 -6.94 -1.47 3.15
CA ALA A 595 -7.31 -2.34 2.05
C ALA A 595 -6.05 -2.72 1.27
N TYR A 596 -5.55 -3.94 1.47
CA TYR A 596 -4.48 -4.51 0.67
C TYR A 596 -5.04 -5.42 -0.44
N ARG A 597 -4.40 -5.40 -1.60
CA ARG A 597 -4.70 -6.27 -2.73
C ARG A 597 -3.61 -7.31 -2.89
N TRP A 598 -3.99 -8.57 -3.08
CA TRP A 598 -3.05 -9.68 -3.17
C TRP A 598 -2.04 -9.51 -4.31
N GLU A 599 -2.49 -9.02 -5.46
CA GLU A 599 -1.68 -8.76 -6.66
C GLU A 599 -2.39 -7.71 -7.55
N PRO A 600 -1.68 -7.04 -8.46
CA PRO A 600 -2.31 -6.20 -9.49
C PRO A 600 -3.05 -7.06 -10.54
N PRO A 601 -4.07 -6.52 -11.23
CA PRO A 601 -4.55 -5.14 -11.18
C PRO A 601 -5.34 -4.80 -9.91
N LEU A 602 -5.50 -3.52 -9.61
CA LEU A 602 -6.26 -3.06 -8.44
C LEU A 602 -7.76 -2.99 -8.71
N PHE A 603 -8.15 -2.76 -9.96
CA PHE A 603 -9.55 -2.55 -10.35
C PHE A 603 -9.98 -3.38 -11.55
N GLN A 604 -11.26 -3.71 -11.59
CA GLN A 604 -11.98 -4.42 -12.64
C GLN A 604 -13.26 -3.63 -12.98
N PRO A 605 -13.84 -3.77 -14.18
CA PRO A 605 -15.13 -3.16 -14.47
C PRO A 605 -16.20 -3.80 -13.58
N PHE A 606 -17.14 -2.99 -13.08
CA PHE A 606 -18.26 -3.52 -12.31
C PHE A 606 -19.17 -4.35 -13.23
N ASP A 607 -19.49 -5.58 -12.81
CA ASP A 607 -20.33 -6.48 -13.62
C ASP A 607 -21.82 -6.11 -13.58
N GLY A 608 -22.22 -5.16 -12.73
CA GLY A 608 -23.61 -4.72 -12.58
C GLY A 608 -24.43 -5.56 -11.62
N SER A 609 -24.01 -6.81 -11.38
CA SER A 609 -24.87 -7.92 -10.95
C SER A 609 -26.21 -8.01 -11.73
N ASN A 610 -27.01 -9.06 -11.54
CA ASN A 610 -28.28 -9.21 -12.30
C ASN A 610 -29.35 -8.14 -12.00
N THR A 611 -29.09 -7.21 -11.08
CA THR A 611 -30.08 -6.25 -10.56
C THR A 611 -29.88 -4.82 -11.04
N ASN A 612 -28.71 -4.44 -11.58
CA ASN A 612 -28.48 -3.04 -11.96
C ASN A 612 -27.50 -2.86 -13.16
N PRO A 613 -27.90 -3.28 -14.38
CA PRO A 613 -27.04 -3.24 -15.57
C PRO A 613 -26.63 -1.83 -16.00
N GLU A 614 -27.34 -0.79 -15.54
CA GLU A 614 -26.98 0.62 -15.79
C GLU A 614 -25.72 1.06 -15.02
N LEU A 615 -25.28 0.26 -14.04
CA LEU A 615 -24.07 0.51 -13.25
C LEU A 615 -22.84 -0.25 -13.77
N SER A 616 -22.99 -1.11 -14.78
CA SER A 616 -21.90 -1.95 -15.28
C SER A 616 -20.75 -1.12 -15.89
N GLY A 617 -19.58 -1.73 -16.03
CA GLY A 617 -18.39 -1.09 -16.59
C GLY A 617 -17.68 -0.13 -15.63
N TYR A 618 -16.80 0.70 -16.19
CA TYR A 618 -16.03 1.68 -15.43
C TYR A 618 -16.75 3.02 -15.33
N ARG A 619 -16.69 3.62 -14.14
CA ARG A 619 -17.14 4.99 -13.94
C ARG A 619 -16.07 5.98 -14.40
N TRP A 620 -16.50 7.11 -14.96
CA TRP A 620 -15.61 8.14 -15.47
C TRP A 620 -16.15 9.56 -15.24
N SER A 621 -15.26 10.56 -15.34
CA SER A 621 -15.59 11.98 -15.40
C SER A 621 -14.92 12.64 -16.61
N LEU A 622 -15.64 13.59 -17.23
CA LEU A 622 -15.12 14.41 -18.32
C LEU A 622 -14.24 15.53 -17.74
N ILE A 623 -13.03 15.70 -18.30
CA ILE A 623 -12.09 16.76 -17.93
C ILE A 623 -12.10 17.86 -18.99
N ASP A 624 -11.98 17.50 -20.27
CA ASP A 624 -11.87 18.46 -21.37
C ASP A 624 -12.53 17.91 -22.64
N TRP A 625 -12.96 18.80 -23.53
CA TRP A 625 -13.65 18.48 -24.77
C TRP A 625 -13.16 19.37 -25.91
N LYS A 626 -12.65 18.74 -26.97
CA LYS A 626 -12.13 19.44 -28.15
C LYS A 626 -12.77 18.90 -29.43
N GLU A 627 -13.31 19.80 -30.25
CA GLU A 627 -13.75 19.49 -31.62
C GLU A 627 -12.73 20.08 -32.61
N THR A 628 -12.22 19.26 -33.52
CA THR A 628 -11.26 19.66 -34.58
C THR A 628 -11.76 19.19 -35.93
N GLN A 629 -11.66 20.08 -36.92
CA GLN A 629 -11.98 19.79 -38.31
C GLN A 629 -10.74 19.28 -39.04
#